data_AF-A0A6V7NPE4-F1
#
_entry.id   AF-A0A6V7NPE4-F1
#
_cell.length_a   1.000
_cell.length_b   1.000
_cell.length_c   1.000
_cell.angle_alpha   90.00
_cell.angle_beta   90.00
_cell.angle_gamma   90.00
#
_symmetry.space_group_name_H-M   'P 1'
#
loop_
_entity.id
_entity.type
_entity.pdbx_description
1 polymer ?
#
loop_
_entity_poly.entity_id
_entity_poly.type
_entity_poly.pdbx_seq_one_letter_code
_entity_poly.pdbx_strand_id
1 'polypeptide(L)'
;MSPPDSWIREFNEASRLADDISAMIAERGSLPPSGPDTQRHNSAIRRKITILGTRLDSLESLLSKLPTKQPISDKELHKRQDMLSTLRSKAKQMASTLNMSNFANRDDLFGRVKKQLTK
;
A
#
# COMPACT_ATOMS: atom_id res chain seq x y z
N MET A 1 -5.98 -20.29 -22.03
CA MET A 1 -5.07 -19.41 -21.26
C MET A 1 -5.65 -19.25 -19.87
N SER A 2 -4.92 -19.58 -18.81
CA SER A 2 -5.40 -19.36 -17.44
C SER A 2 -5.58 -17.86 -17.20
N PRO A 3 -6.64 -17.42 -16.50
CA PRO A 3 -6.82 -16.02 -16.16
C PRO A 3 -5.57 -15.46 -15.48
N PRO A 4 -5.13 -14.23 -15.81
CA PRO A 4 -4.01 -13.60 -15.11
C PRO A 4 -4.28 -13.59 -13.60
N ASP A 5 -3.31 -14.04 -12.81
CA ASP A 5 -3.44 -14.05 -11.35
C ASP A 5 -3.75 -12.62 -10.86
N SER A 6 -4.99 -12.46 -10.38
CA SER A 6 -5.51 -11.15 -9.96
C SER A 6 -4.67 -10.51 -8.84
N TRP A 7 -4.06 -11.32 -7.97
CA TRP A 7 -3.22 -10.83 -6.89
C TRP A 7 -1.90 -10.29 -7.44
N ILE A 8 -1.25 -11.01 -8.35
CA ILE A 8 0.00 -10.59 -8.99
C ILE A 8 -0.21 -9.30 -9.79
N ARG A 9 -1.33 -9.19 -10.51
CA ARG A 9 -1.67 -7.96 -11.25
C ARG A 9 -1.80 -6.75 -10.32
N GLU A 10 -2.58 -6.88 -9.25
CA GLU A 10 -2.74 -5.78 -8.28
C GLU A 10 -1.42 -5.45 -7.56
N PHE A 11 -0.58 -6.45 -7.32
CA PHE A 11 0.73 -6.27 -6.69
C PHE A 11 1.66 -5.44 -7.59
N ASN A 12 1.67 -5.72 -8.89
CA ASN A 12 2.45 -4.96 -9.86
C ASN A 12 1.99 -3.50 -9.96
N GLU A 13 0.68 -3.26 -9.93
CA GLU A 13 0.11 -1.90 -9.93
C GLU A 13 0.46 -1.14 -8.64
N ALA A 14 0.39 -1.80 -7.49
CA ALA A 14 0.81 -1.22 -6.21
C ALA A 14 2.32 -0.93 -6.18
N SER A 15 3.14 -1.83 -6.73
CA SER A 15 4.59 -1.67 -6.79
C SER A 15 5.00 -0.50 -7.68
N ARG A 16 4.40 -0.37 -8.88
CA ARG A 16 4.61 0.78 -9.77
C ARG A 16 4.25 2.11 -9.10
N LEU A 17 3.13 2.14 -8.38
CA LEU A 17 2.73 3.33 -7.63
C LEU A 17 3.74 3.67 -6.51
N ALA A 18 4.28 2.67 -5.83
CA ALA A 18 5.32 2.87 -4.82
C ALA A 18 6.63 3.41 -5.41
N ASP A 19 7.01 2.97 -6.61
CA ASP A 19 8.20 3.47 -7.30
C ASP A 19 8.03 4.90 -7.78
N ASP A 20 6.86 5.23 -8.33
CA ASP A 20 6.48 6.60 -8.71
C ASP A 20 6.47 7.54 -7.49
N ILE A 21 5.92 7.13 -6.34
CA ILE A 21 6.02 7.91 -5.09
C ILE A 21 7.49 8.09 -4.68
N SER A 22 8.31 7.06 -4.81
CA SER A 22 9.75 7.14 -4.46
C SER A 22 10.48 8.16 -5.35
N ALA A 23 10.17 8.18 -6.65
CA ALA A 23 10.68 9.16 -7.59
C ALA A 23 10.24 10.59 -7.21
N MET A 24 8.96 10.80 -6.93
CA MET A 24 8.45 12.12 -6.53
C MET A 24 9.07 12.60 -5.20
N ILE A 25 9.34 11.71 -4.25
CA ILE A 25 10.04 12.04 -3.00
C ILE A 25 11.49 12.45 -3.29
N ALA A 26 12.18 11.77 -4.20
CA ALA A 26 13.53 12.15 -4.60
C ALA A 26 13.56 13.53 -5.29
N GLU A 27 12.61 13.78 -6.20
CA GLU A 27 12.44 15.07 -6.89
C GLU A 27 12.16 16.23 -5.93
N ARG A 28 11.48 15.97 -4.79
CA ARG A 28 11.22 16.99 -3.76
C ARG A 28 12.50 17.68 -3.28
N GLY A 29 13.65 17.00 -3.29
CA GLY A 29 14.94 17.56 -2.90
C GLY A 29 15.41 18.73 -3.79
N SER A 30 14.88 18.83 -5.01
CA SER A 30 15.16 19.94 -5.93
C SER A 30 14.26 21.16 -5.73
N LEU A 31 13.18 21.02 -4.95
CA LEU A 31 12.25 22.11 -4.66
C LEU A 31 12.70 22.90 -3.42
N PRO A 32 12.33 24.19 -3.33
CA PRO A 32 12.55 24.98 -2.11
C PRO A 32 11.90 24.32 -0.88
N PRO A 33 12.44 24.54 0.34
CA PRO A 33 11.90 23.96 1.56
C PRO A 33 10.41 24.27 1.81
N SER A 34 9.93 25.41 1.32
CA SER A 34 8.54 25.85 1.42
C SER A 34 8.14 26.69 0.21
N GLY A 35 6.85 26.73 -0.09
CA GLY A 35 6.28 27.48 -1.22
C GLY A 35 5.04 26.77 -1.80
N PRO A 36 4.24 27.47 -2.63
CA PRO A 36 3.03 26.90 -3.23
C PRO A 36 3.33 25.64 -4.05
N ASP A 37 4.41 25.62 -4.82
CA ASP A 37 4.81 24.48 -5.65
C ASP A 37 5.22 23.28 -4.78
N THR A 38 6.03 23.50 -3.74
CA THR A 38 6.40 22.48 -2.76
C THR A 38 5.17 21.91 -2.04
N GLN A 39 4.21 22.76 -1.65
CA GLN A 39 2.97 22.33 -1.03
C GLN A 39 2.09 21.49 -1.97
N ARG A 40 1.99 21.90 -3.25
CA ARG A 40 1.27 21.17 -4.29
C ARG A 40 1.90 19.81 -4.54
N HIS A 41 3.23 19.77 -4.68
CA HIS A 41 4.00 18.53 -4.85
C HIS A 41 3.79 17.58 -3.68
N ASN A 42 3.99 18.06 -2.45
CA ASN A 42 3.75 17.27 -1.23
C ASN A 42 2.31 16.73 -1.16
N SER A 43 1.32 17.54 -1.54
CA SER A 43 -0.09 17.11 -1.55
C SER A 43 -0.36 16.02 -2.59
N ALA A 44 0.27 16.10 -3.76
CA ALA A 44 0.20 15.05 -4.79
C ALA A 44 0.82 13.74 -4.28
N ILE A 45 1.97 13.81 -3.60
CA ILE A 45 2.61 12.63 -3.00
C ILE A 45 1.69 12.01 -1.93
N ARG A 46 1.16 12.81 -1.00
CA ARG A 46 0.23 12.33 0.05
C ARG A 46 -1.00 11.63 -0.52
N ARG A 47 -1.57 12.16 -1.61
CA ARG A 47 -2.70 11.52 -2.31
C ARG A 47 -2.30 10.16 -2.88
N LYS A 48 -1.14 10.05 -3.53
CA LYS A 48 -0.64 8.77 -4.05
C LYS A 48 -0.36 7.75 -2.95
N ILE A 49 0.21 8.16 -1.82
CA ILE A 49 0.39 7.30 -0.63
C ILE A 49 -0.95 6.77 -0.13
N THR A 50 -1.98 7.62 -0.07
CA THR A 50 -3.34 7.20 0.35
C THR A 50 -3.93 6.15 -0.60
N ILE A 51 -3.74 6.33 -1.92
CA ILE A 51 -4.17 5.35 -2.93
C ILE A 51 -3.40 4.04 -2.76
N LEU A 52 -2.09 4.10 -2.55
CA LEU A 52 -1.25 2.92 -2.30
C LEU A 52 -1.76 2.14 -1.08
N GLY A 53 -2.09 2.82 0.03
CA GLY A 53 -2.71 2.19 1.20
C GLY A 53 -3.96 1.38 0.84
N THR A 54 -4.87 1.95 0.05
CA THR A 54 -6.09 1.25 -0.39
C THR A 54 -5.81 0.04 -1.28
N ARG A 55 -4.78 0.11 -2.13
CA ARG A 55 -4.34 -1.05 -2.93
C ARG A 55 -3.74 -2.15 -2.06
N LEU A 56 -2.98 -1.80 -1.03
CA LEU A 56 -2.43 -2.77 -0.06
C LEU A 56 -3.54 -3.50 0.71
N ASP A 57 -4.58 -2.78 1.14
CA ASP A 57 -5.74 -3.41 1.79
C ASP A 57 -6.51 -4.33 0.81
N SER A 58 -6.59 -3.94 -0.46
CA SER A 58 -7.18 -4.78 -1.51
C SER A 58 -6.37 -6.05 -1.76
N LEU A 59 -5.03 -5.95 -1.77
CA LEU A 59 -4.12 -7.09 -1.90
C LEU A 59 -4.27 -8.08 -0.74
N GLU A 60 -4.40 -7.60 0.49
CA GLU A 60 -4.65 -8.45 1.66
C GLU A 60 -5.99 -9.18 1.55
N SER A 61 -7.06 -8.46 1.16
CA SER A 61 -8.37 -9.06 0.92
C SER A 61 -8.32 -10.12 -0.20
N LEU A 62 -7.55 -9.89 -1.26
CA LEU A 62 -7.35 -10.90 -2.33
C LEU A 62 -6.56 -12.10 -1.82
N LEU A 63 -5.50 -11.87 -1.05
CA LEU A 63 -4.62 -12.92 -0.52
C LEU A 63 -5.35 -13.84 0.46
N SER A 64 -6.14 -13.27 1.37
CA SER A 64 -6.95 -14.03 2.33
C SER A 64 -8.02 -14.90 1.67
N LYS A 65 -8.54 -14.48 0.50
CA LYS A 65 -9.55 -15.23 -0.28
C LYS A 65 -8.93 -16.24 -1.25
N LEU A 66 -7.62 -16.16 -1.50
CA LEU A 66 -6.95 -16.94 -2.53
C LEU A 66 -7.04 -18.46 -2.30
N PRO A 67 -6.77 -18.98 -1.08
CA PRO A 67 -6.88 -20.43 -0.80
C PRO A 67 -8.29 -20.99 -1.01
N THR A 68 -9.32 -20.16 -0.87
CA THR A 68 -10.72 -20.56 -1.09
C THR A 68 -11.13 -20.57 -2.57
N LYS A 69 -10.37 -19.87 -3.44
CA LYS A 69 -10.68 -19.70 -4.86
C LYS A 69 -9.84 -20.57 -5.77
N GLN A 70 -8.62 -20.90 -5.36
CA GLN A 70 -7.70 -21.69 -6.17
C GLN A 70 -6.67 -22.42 -5.29
N PRO A 71 -6.19 -23.60 -5.71
CA PRO A 71 -5.06 -24.27 -5.06
C PRO A 71 -3.81 -23.38 -5.15
N ILE A 72 -3.25 -23.03 -4.00
CA ILE A 72 -1.98 -22.33 -3.86
C ILE A 72 -1.13 -23.13 -2.86
N SER A 73 0.16 -23.29 -3.13
CA SER A 73 1.06 -23.93 -2.18
C SER A 73 1.33 -22.99 -1.00
N ASP A 74 1.53 -23.56 0.19
CA ASP A 74 1.87 -22.76 1.37
C ASP A 74 3.11 -21.90 1.12
N LYS A 75 4.11 -22.44 0.42
CA LYS A 75 5.33 -21.69 0.04
C LYS A 75 5.00 -20.43 -0.77
N GLU A 76 4.11 -20.53 -1.75
CA GLU A 76 3.73 -19.38 -2.57
C GLU A 76 2.85 -18.39 -1.77
N LEU A 77 1.99 -18.89 -0.89
CA LEU A 77 1.19 -18.05 0.00
C LEU A 77 2.07 -17.21 0.93
N HIS A 78 3.06 -17.84 1.59
CA HIS A 78 4.01 -17.15 2.47
C HIS A 78 4.83 -16.12 1.69
N LYS A 79 5.33 -16.47 0.51
CA LYS A 79 6.05 -15.53 -0.36
C LYS A 79 5.22 -14.28 -0.67
N ARG A 80 3.93 -14.44 -0.98
CA ARG A 80 3.02 -13.32 -1.24
C ARG A 80 2.76 -12.46 0.00
N GLN A 81 2.67 -13.08 1.17
CA GLN A 81 2.58 -12.36 2.45
C GLN A 81 3.84 -11.52 2.70
N ASP A 82 5.03 -12.06 2.45
CA ASP A 82 6.31 -11.34 2.61
C ASP A 82 6.42 -10.15 1.64
N MET A 83 6.02 -10.35 0.38
CA MET A 83 5.99 -9.30 -0.63
C MET A 83 5.05 -8.15 -0.22
N LEU A 84 3.85 -8.48 0.28
CA LEU A 84 2.89 -7.49 0.78
C LEU A 84 3.42 -6.75 2.02
N SER A 85 4.03 -7.48 2.97
CA SER A 85 4.63 -6.91 4.17
C SER A 85 5.75 -5.92 3.83
N THR A 86 6.63 -6.29 2.88
CA THR A 86 7.70 -5.42 2.39
C THR A 86 7.15 -4.13 1.79
N LEU A 87 6.11 -4.22 0.96
CA LEU A 87 5.51 -3.05 0.32
C LEU A 87 4.77 -2.16 1.34
N ARG A 88 4.11 -2.75 2.36
CA ARG A 88 3.53 -2.01 3.49
C ARG A 88 4.58 -1.25 4.29
N SER A 89 5.71 -1.90 4.60
CA SER A 89 6.82 -1.25 5.30
C SER A 89 7.34 -0.05 4.50
N LYS A 90 7.54 -0.21 3.19
CA LYS A 90 7.94 0.88 2.28
C LYS A 90 6.90 2.02 2.30
N ALA A 91 5.61 1.71 2.23
CA ALA A 91 4.54 2.71 2.27
C ALA A 91 4.51 3.49 3.60
N LYS A 92 4.70 2.80 4.74
CA LYS A 92 4.82 3.44 6.06
C LYS A 92 6.03 4.38 6.13
N GLN A 93 7.18 3.97 5.59
CA GLN A 93 8.36 4.84 5.49
C GLN A 93 8.09 6.08 4.65
N MET A 94 7.49 5.93 3.46
CA MET A 94 7.10 7.06 2.59
C MET A 94 6.10 8.00 3.27
N ALA A 95 5.17 7.49 4.06
CA ALA A 95 4.24 8.30 4.84
C ALA A 95 4.96 9.11 5.93
N SER A 96 5.94 8.49 6.61
CA SER A 96 6.76 9.16 7.62
C SER A 96 7.61 10.29 7.06
N THR A 97 8.16 10.17 5.84
CA THR A 97 8.93 11.28 5.22
C THR A 97 8.09 12.55 5.00
N LEU A 98 6.76 12.42 4.97
CA LEU A 98 5.81 13.52 4.82
C LEU A 98 5.02 13.83 6.10
N ASN A 99 5.45 13.30 7.26
CA ASN A 99 4.80 13.46 8.56
C ASN A 99 3.32 13.03 8.57
N MET A 100 2.95 12.01 7.78
CA MET A 100 1.59 11.48 7.73
C MET A 100 1.32 10.47 8.86
N SER A 101 1.28 10.94 10.11
CA SER A 101 1.05 10.10 11.30
C SER A 101 -0.24 9.26 11.23
N ASN A 102 -1.31 9.79 10.63
CA ASN A 102 -2.57 9.06 10.45
C ASN A 102 -2.50 7.88 9.48
N PHE A 103 -1.47 7.79 8.63
CA PHE A 103 -1.33 6.65 7.71
C PHE A 103 -1.02 5.36 8.46
N ALA A 104 -0.19 5.42 9.50
CA ALA A 104 0.11 4.28 10.36
C ALA A 104 -1.14 3.79 11.12
N ASN A 105 -1.96 4.72 11.63
CA ASN A 105 -3.20 4.42 12.34
C ASN A 105 -4.26 3.72 11.47
N ARG A 106 -4.18 3.84 10.13
CA ARG A 106 -5.11 3.19 9.21
C ARG A 106 -4.90 1.68 9.15
N ASP A 107 -3.66 1.23 9.30
CA ASP A 107 -3.29 -0.19 9.38
C ASP A 107 -3.99 -0.84 10.60
N ASP A 108 -4.09 -0.11 11.72
CA ASP A 108 -4.79 -0.55 12.94
C ASP A 108 -6.33 -0.50 12.84
N LEU A 109 -6.87 0.43 12.03
CA LEU A 109 -8.32 0.60 11.86
C LEU A 109 -8.98 -0.61 11.19
N PHE A 110 -8.30 -1.23 10.22
CA PHE A 110 -8.81 -2.47 9.58
C PHE A 110 -8.67 -3.70 10.48
N GLY A 111 -7.85 -3.66 11.53
CA GLY A 111 -7.77 -4.70 12.57
C GLY A 111 -8.96 -4.72 13.54
N ARG A 112 -9.70 -3.61 13.68
CA ARG A 112 -10.83 -3.49 14.63
C ARG A 112 -12.22 -3.78 14.05
N VAL A 113 -12.36 -4.18 12.79
CA VAL A 113 -13.67 -4.57 12.23
C VAL A 113 -14.02 -6.04 12.52
N LYS A 114 -13.59 -6.58 13.67
CA LYS A 114 -14.10 -7.84 14.22
C LYS A 114 -15.20 -7.54 15.23
N LYS A 115 -16.44 -7.57 14.73
CA LYS A 115 -17.71 -7.82 15.45
C LYS A 115 -17.79 -7.26 16.88
N GLN A 116 -18.40 -6.09 17.05
CA GLN A 116 -19.33 -5.91 18.17
C GLN A 116 -20.73 -6.24 17.69
N LEU A 117 -21.08 -7.53 17.78
CA LEU A 117 -22.46 -7.93 18.02
C LEU A 117 -22.55 -8.15 19.52
N THR A 118 -23.12 -7.18 20.23
CA THR A 118 -23.44 -7.33 21.65
C THR A 118 -24.93 -7.13 21.83
N LYS A 119 -25.55 -8.27 22.13
CA LYS A 119 -26.84 -8.55 22.81
C LYS A 119 -27.97 -7.52 22.70
#